data_AF-A0A3Q4G9B8-F1
#
_entry.id   AF-A0A3Q4G9B8-F1
#
_cell.length_a   1.000
_cell.length_b   1.000
_cell.length_c   1.000
_cell.angle_alpha   90.00
_cell.angle_beta   90.00
_cell.angle_gamma   90.00
#
_symmetry.space_group_name_H-M   'P 1'
#
loop_
_entity.id
_entity.type
_entity.pdbx_description
1 polymer ?
#
loop_
_entity_poly.entity_id
_entity_poly.type
_entity_poly.pdbx_seq_one_letter_code
_entity_poly.pdbx_strand_id
1 'polypeptide(L)'
;MNEPASFVQGSVEGCPDSDLENPPYTPVVGGRLNSGTLCMSARQKMSFHYNLHNLYGLTEAYATHALLKIRRKRPFVLSRSSFPGIGRFSGVWTGDVRSDWEQLRFSIPVLQFSLFGVPLVGADICGFGGNTTEELCVRWMQLGAFYPFMRNHNDKPNAAQEPYVFGQRAQAAMRSELYLRYSLLPFLYTLFHHAHASAETVARPLFMFPNDPNSRTIDKQFLWGSSLLISPVLEQGAVELAAYLPPATWYSLHNGQPFYSKGQFLLLPAPLDTINVHVREGHIIPQQEPALTTTASRNNPFFLTVALSAGGWARGDLFWDDGESVDTFEMQNYCYVVFTAEQVVSNPLKLNGALDSLVLGGLQVFGVPSPPRYILANGEKVRDFTYRTDTKVLAVTSLALPMSEVFTV
;
A
#
# COMPACT_ATOMS: atom_id res chain seq x y z
N MET A 1 -20.17 10.54 5.19
CA MET A 1 -21.38 10.74 6.02
C MET A 1 -22.47 9.71 5.67
N ASN A 2 -22.08 8.52 5.24
CA ASN A 2 -22.98 7.55 4.60
C ASN A 2 -23.22 6.30 5.45
N GLU A 3 -23.13 6.46 6.76
CA GLU A 3 -23.59 5.49 7.74
C GLU A 3 -25.09 5.18 7.62
N PRO A 4 -26.03 6.13 7.38
CA PRO A 4 -25.97 7.59 7.13
C PRO A 4 -25.95 8.43 8.41
N ALA A 5 -25.05 9.41 8.46
CA ALA A 5 -24.92 10.26 9.64
C ALA A 5 -25.99 11.36 9.70
N SER A 6 -26.55 11.58 10.88
CA SER A 6 -27.49 12.67 11.18
C SER A 6 -27.10 13.38 12.48
N PHE A 7 -27.16 14.72 12.48
CA PHE A 7 -26.95 15.53 13.68
C PHE A 7 -28.19 15.59 14.59
N VAL A 8 -29.34 15.17 14.07
CA VAL A 8 -30.58 15.00 14.84
C VAL A 8 -30.83 13.51 15.00
N GLN A 9 -31.14 13.09 16.23
CA GLN A 9 -31.46 11.70 16.52
C GLN A 9 -32.76 11.30 15.81
N GLY A 10 -32.67 10.39 14.84
CA GLY A 10 -33.81 9.92 14.10
C GLY A 10 -34.31 10.90 13.03
N SER A 11 -35.15 11.85 13.43
CA SER A 11 -35.72 12.87 12.54
C SER A 11 -36.05 14.15 13.31
N VAL A 12 -36.38 15.24 12.59
CA VAL A 12 -36.81 16.50 13.20
C VAL A 12 -38.13 16.39 13.99
N GLU A 13 -38.92 15.35 13.74
CA GLU A 13 -40.17 15.05 14.47
C GLU A 13 -39.97 13.95 15.53
N GLY A 14 -38.74 13.47 15.73
CA GLY A 14 -38.46 12.26 16.51
C GLY A 14 -38.75 10.98 15.72
N CYS A 15 -38.85 9.85 16.43
CA CYS A 15 -39.19 8.55 15.85
C CYS A 15 -40.44 7.97 16.53
N PRO A 16 -41.25 7.19 15.81
CA PRO A 16 -42.43 6.56 16.38
C PRO A 16 -42.04 5.54 17.45
N ASP A 17 -42.86 5.39 18.48
CA ASP A 17 -42.69 4.29 19.43
C ASP A 17 -43.09 2.98 18.75
N SER A 18 -42.11 2.10 18.51
CA SER A 18 -42.31 0.83 17.82
C SER A 18 -41.20 -0.16 18.15
N ASP A 19 -41.47 -1.44 17.91
CA ASP A 19 -40.50 -2.53 18.11
C ASP A 19 -39.23 -2.39 17.24
N LEU A 20 -39.27 -1.58 16.18
CA LEU A 20 -38.08 -1.29 15.36
C LEU A 20 -37.17 -0.24 16.01
N GLU A 21 -37.74 0.75 16.70
CA GLU A 21 -36.95 1.74 17.44
C GLU A 21 -36.50 1.21 18.81
N ASN A 22 -37.35 0.38 19.43
CA ASN A 22 -37.16 -0.21 20.76
C ASN A 22 -37.22 -1.74 20.68
N PRO A 23 -36.27 -2.41 20.00
CA PRO A 23 -36.29 -3.85 19.87
C PRO A 23 -36.09 -4.55 21.23
N PRO A 24 -36.59 -5.79 21.38
CA PRO A 24 -36.47 -6.54 22.63
C PRO A 24 -35.01 -6.83 23.04
N TYR A 25 -34.08 -6.74 22.07
CA TYR A 25 -32.65 -6.80 22.29
C TYR A 25 -31.97 -5.67 21.53
N THR A 26 -31.23 -4.82 22.23
CA THR A 26 -30.40 -3.76 21.63
C THR A 26 -28.93 -4.13 21.80
N PRO A 27 -28.17 -4.33 20.71
CA PRO A 27 -26.73 -4.51 20.79
C PRO A 27 -26.02 -3.32 21.45
N VAL A 28 -24.79 -3.51 21.92
CA VAL A 28 -24.01 -2.41 22.52
C VAL A 28 -23.57 -1.43 21.42
N VAL A 29 -24.39 -0.40 21.18
CA VAL A 29 -24.17 0.63 20.15
C VAL A 29 -23.85 2.02 20.74
N GLY A 30 -23.65 2.11 22.06
CA GLY A 30 -23.36 3.38 22.75
C GLY A 30 -24.57 4.34 22.84
N GLY A 31 -25.79 3.84 22.64
CA GLY A 31 -27.03 4.61 22.65
C GLY A 31 -28.23 3.78 22.19
N ARG A 32 -29.24 4.45 21.62
CA ARG A 32 -30.31 3.79 20.85
C ARG A 32 -29.86 3.53 19.41
N LEU A 33 -30.53 2.63 18.70
CA LEU A 33 -30.20 2.32 17.30
C LEU A 33 -30.25 3.55 16.37
N ASN A 34 -31.11 4.53 16.65
CA ASN A 34 -31.25 5.77 15.88
C ASN A 34 -30.28 6.90 16.31
N SER A 35 -29.32 6.62 17.19
CA SER A 35 -28.34 7.62 17.63
C SER A 35 -27.38 7.96 16.49
N GLY A 36 -27.29 9.24 16.13
CA GLY A 36 -26.43 9.70 15.03
C GLY A 36 -26.88 9.26 13.63
N THR A 37 -28.10 8.76 13.48
CA THR A 37 -28.66 8.26 12.21
C THR A 37 -30.18 8.51 12.16
N LEU A 38 -30.84 7.95 11.15
CA LEU A 38 -32.28 8.04 10.89
C LEU A 38 -33.10 7.13 11.81
N CYS A 39 -34.44 7.30 11.82
CA CYS A 39 -35.34 6.36 12.49
C CYS A 39 -35.24 4.96 11.87
N MET A 40 -35.22 3.93 12.72
CA MET A 40 -35.19 2.53 12.29
C MET A 40 -36.42 2.13 11.47
N SER A 41 -37.58 2.71 11.75
CA SER A 41 -38.82 2.47 11.01
C SER A 41 -38.90 3.24 9.68
N ALA A 42 -37.90 4.05 9.32
CA ALA A 42 -37.88 4.78 8.06
C ALA A 42 -37.94 3.81 6.87
N ARG A 43 -38.80 4.08 5.89
CA ARG A 43 -39.02 3.20 4.74
C ARG A 43 -38.02 3.48 3.62
N GLN A 44 -37.32 2.45 3.19
CA GLN A 44 -36.55 2.45 1.94
C GLN A 44 -37.22 1.51 0.92
N LYS A 45 -36.75 1.52 -0.33
CA LYS A 45 -37.36 0.74 -1.42
C LYS A 45 -37.54 -0.76 -1.11
N MET A 46 -36.57 -1.37 -0.42
CA MET A 46 -36.54 -2.82 -0.20
C MET A 46 -37.08 -3.24 1.17
N SER A 47 -36.92 -2.40 2.21
CA SER A 47 -37.29 -2.72 3.59
C SER A 47 -37.21 -1.45 4.46
N PHE A 48 -37.40 -1.63 5.77
CA PHE A 48 -37.14 -0.58 6.75
C PHE A 48 -35.65 -0.33 6.95
N HIS A 49 -35.31 0.87 7.42
CA HIS A 49 -33.93 1.25 7.73
C HIS A 49 -33.31 0.32 8.78
N TYR A 50 -34.09 -0.20 9.73
CA TYR A 50 -33.66 -1.24 10.67
C TYR A 50 -32.90 -2.40 10.00
N ASN A 51 -33.42 -2.91 8.87
CA ASN A 51 -32.83 -4.02 8.14
C ASN A 51 -31.69 -3.60 7.18
N LEU A 52 -31.68 -2.33 6.77
CA LEU A 52 -30.85 -1.83 5.67
C LEU A 52 -29.80 -0.80 6.11
N HIS A 53 -29.77 -0.42 7.39
CA HIS A 53 -28.90 0.63 7.92
C HIS A 53 -27.43 0.38 7.54
N ASN A 54 -26.94 -0.82 7.86
CA ASN A 54 -25.56 -1.22 7.55
C ASN A 54 -25.26 -1.37 6.05
N LEU A 55 -26.27 -1.32 5.17
CA LEU A 55 -26.09 -1.38 3.72
C LEU A 55 -26.04 0.01 3.07
N TYR A 56 -26.27 1.09 3.81
CA TYR A 56 -26.42 2.42 3.23
C TYR A 56 -25.17 2.84 2.44
N GLY A 57 -23.99 2.79 3.06
CA GLY A 57 -22.72 3.13 2.39
C GLY A 57 -22.40 2.23 1.20
N LEU A 58 -22.68 0.93 1.31
CA LEU A 58 -22.47 -0.02 0.19
C LEU A 58 -23.39 0.30 -1.00
N THR A 59 -24.67 0.57 -0.74
CA THR A 59 -25.64 0.87 -1.79
C THR A 59 -25.41 2.23 -2.44
N GLU A 60 -24.91 3.21 -1.68
CA GLU A 60 -24.43 4.48 -2.24
C GLU A 60 -23.18 4.28 -3.10
N ALA A 61 -22.18 3.51 -2.65
CA ALA A 61 -20.99 3.20 -3.45
C ALA A 61 -21.36 2.47 -4.75
N TYR A 62 -22.28 1.51 -4.68
CA TYR A 62 -22.84 0.83 -5.85
C TYR A 62 -23.55 1.80 -6.81
N ALA A 63 -24.38 2.70 -6.29
CA ALA A 63 -25.06 3.70 -7.12
C ALA A 63 -24.06 4.67 -7.78
N THR A 64 -23.01 5.05 -7.06
CA THR A 64 -21.93 5.92 -7.53
C THR A 64 -21.12 5.27 -8.66
N HIS A 65 -21.17 3.94 -8.79
CA HIS A 65 -20.59 3.21 -9.91
C HIS A 65 -21.20 3.60 -11.27
N ALA A 66 -22.30 4.37 -11.29
CA ALA A 66 -22.77 5.09 -12.48
C ALA A 66 -21.66 5.94 -13.15
N LEU A 67 -20.62 6.34 -12.41
CA LEU A 67 -19.42 7.01 -12.95
C LEU A 67 -18.72 6.22 -14.06
N LEU A 68 -18.79 4.89 -14.08
CA LEU A 68 -18.28 4.08 -15.20
C LEU A 68 -18.93 4.50 -16.52
N LYS A 69 -20.24 4.72 -16.52
CA LYS A 69 -20.99 5.12 -17.73
C LYS A 69 -20.72 6.59 -18.10
N ILE A 70 -20.58 7.45 -17.10
CA ILE A 70 -20.37 8.90 -17.27
C ILE A 70 -18.96 9.19 -17.79
N ARG A 71 -17.93 8.61 -17.16
CA ARG A 71 -16.52 8.88 -17.47
C ARG A 71 -15.91 7.90 -18.46
N ARG A 72 -16.47 6.70 -18.60
CA ARG A 72 -15.93 5.58 -19.41
C ARG A 72 -14.49 5.22 -19.05
N LYS A 73 -14.17 5.38 -17.77
CA LYS A 73 -12.86 5.15 -17.15
C LYS A 73 -13.10 4.55 -15.76
N ARG A 74 -12.08 3.91 -15.20
CA ARG A 74 -12.11 3.39 -13.82
C ARG A 74 -12.50 4.51 -12.86
N PRO A 75 -13.51 4.30 -12.01
CA PRO A 75 -13.91 5.29 -11.04
C PRO A 75 -12.95 5.23 -9.85
N PHE A 76 -12.68 6.40 -9.27
CA PHE A 76 -12.10 6.49 -7.94
C PHE A 76 -13.21 6.92 -6.98
N VAL A 77 -13.66 5.99 -6.15
CA VAL A 77 -14.67 6.21 -5.11
C VAL A 77 -14.03 5.88 -3.78
N LEU A 78 -14.22 6.77 -2.81
CA LEU A 78 -13.74 6.61 -1.45
C LEU A 78 -14.92 6.77 -0.49
N SER A 79 -15.28 5.69 0.20
CA SER A 79 -16.42 5.62 1.10
C SER A 79 -15.96 5.64 2.55
N ARG A 80 -16.79 6.20 3.45
CA ARG A 80 -16.55 6.13 4.89
C ARG A 80 -17.14 4.87 5.50
N SER A 81 -18.46 4.70 5.35
CA SER A 81 -19.17 3.50 5.77
C SER A 81 -18.91 2.33 4.81
N SER A 82 -18.95 1.10 5.33
CA SER A 82 -18.67 -0.11 4.57
C SER A 82 -19.50 -1.31 5.02
N PHE A 83 -19.68 -2.26 4.11
CA PHE A 83 -20.28 -3.57 4.33
C PHE A 83 -19.51 -4.60 3.48
N PRO A 84 -19.50 -5.92 3.83
CA PRO A 84 -18.90 -6.94 3.00
C PRO A 84 -19.22 -6.80 1.51
N GLY A 85 -18.17 -6.79 0.68
CA GLY A 85 -18.26 -6.58 -0.77
C GLY A 85 -18.06 -5.14 -1.26
N ILE A 86 -17.91 -4.14 -0.36
CA ILE A 86 -17.71 -2.74 -0.79
C ILE A 86 -16.45 -2.54 -1.66
N GLY A 87 -15.41 -3.35 -1.45
CA GLY A 87 -14.15 -3.25 -2.19
C GLY A 87 -14.29 -3.49 -3.69
N ARG A 88 -15.41 -4.06 -4.14
CA ARG A 88 -15.78 -4.13 -5.56
C ARG A 88 -16.08 -2.75 -6.19
N PHE A 89 -16.46 -1.77 -5.38
CA PHE A 89 -16.99 -0.49 -5.84
C PHE A 89 -16.18 0.72 -5.33
N SER A 90 -15.49 0.59 -4.21
CA SER A 90 -14.88 1.73 -3.52
C SER A 90 -13.68 1.30 -2.66
N GLY A 91 -12.72 2.23 -2.51
CA GLY A 91 -11.80 2.20 -1.37
C GLY A 91 -12.47 2.71 -0.10
N VAL A 92 -11.79 2.57 1.04
CA VAL A 92 -12.26 3.05 2.35
C VAL A 92 -11.13 3.81 3.05
N TRP A 93 -11.46 4.85 3.82
CA TRP A 93 -10.53 5.43 4.79
C TRP A 93 -11.06 5.25 6.21
N THR A 94 -10.17 5.29 7.19
CA THR A 94 -10.49 4.95 8.59
C THR A 94 -11.36 5.97 9.32
N GLY A 95 -11.78 7.04 8.65
CA GLY A 95 -12.53 8.13 9.26
C GLY A 95 -11.64 9.08 10.07
N ASP A 96 -12.30 9.76 11.00
CA ASP A 96 -11.83 10.99 11.65
C ASP A 96 -10.90 10.67 12.83
N VAL A 97 -9.70 10.13 12.53
CA VAL A 97 -8.69 9.73 13.53
C VAL A 97 -8.01 10.94 14.18
N ARG A 98 -7.59 10.84 15.44
CA ARG A 98 -6.87 11.93 16.12
C ARG A 98 -5.39 12.00 15.70
N SER A 99 -4.80 13.18 15.78
CA SER A 99 -3.37 13.42 15.61
C SER A 99 -2.58 13.02 16.87
N ASP A 100 -2.50 11.72 17.15
CA ASP A 100 -1.72 11.16 18.25
C ASP A 100 -0.99 9.84 17.86
N TRP A 101 0.00 9.44 18.65
CA TRP A 101 0.83 8.25 18.41
C TRP A 101 0.04 6.94 18.54
N GLU A 102 -1.03 6.93 19.32
CA GLU A 102 -1.90 5.77 19.49
C GLU A 102 -2.67 5.50 18.18
N GLN A 103 -3.24 6.53 17.56
CA GLN A 103 -3.92 6.44 16.28
C GLN A 103 -2.96 6.11 15.13
N LEU A 104 -1.74 6.64 15.16
CA LEU A 104 -0.68 6.20 14.24
C LEU A 104 -0.47 4.68 14.34
N ARG A 105 -0.31 4.14 15.56
CA ARG A 105 -0.16 2.69 15.78
C ARG A 105 -1.38 1.90 15.33
N PHE A 106 -2.59 2.34 15.71
CA PHE A 106 -3.83 1.63 15.38
C PHE A 106 -4.19 1.66 13.90
N SER A 107 -3.59 2.55 13.11
CA SER A 107 -3.74 2.54 11.65
C SER A 107 -3.22 1.25 10.99
N ILE A 108 -2.23 0.56 11.57
CA ILE A 108 -1.59 -0.62 10.97
C ILE A 108 -2.55 -1.82 10.95
N PRO A 109 -3.19 -2.22 12.07
CA PRO A 109 -4.24 -3.23 12.03
C PRO A 109 -5.35 -2.93 11.03
N VAL A 110 -5.66 -1.66 10.76
CA VAL A 110 -6.71 -1.30 9.80
C VAL A 110 -6.32 -1.60 8.35
N LEU A 111 -5.02 -1.71 8.03
CA LEU A 111 -4.58 -2.21 6.73
C LEU A 111 -5.02 -3.66 6.46
N GLN A 112 -5.44 -4.39 7.49
CA GLN A 112 -6.07 -5.70 7.37
C GLN A 112 -7.45 -5.65 6.69
N PHE A 113 -8.00 -4.47 6.32
CA PHE A 113 -9.17 -4.38 5.43
C PHE A 113 -8.96 -5.09 4.08
N SER A 114 -7.70 -5.33 3.67
CA SER A 114 -7.38 -6.27 2.59
C SER A 114 -8.00 -7.66 2.81
N LEU A 115 -8.04 -8.16 4.05
CA LEU A 115 -8.67 -9.45 4.40
C LEU A 115 -10.18 -9.44 4.16
N PHE A 116 -10.81 -8.26 4.20
CA PHE A 116 -12.23 -8.07 3.89
C PHE A 116 -12.46 -7.78 2.39
N GLY A 117 -11.44 -7.93 1.55
CA GLY A 117 -11.52 -7.64 0.13
C GLY A 117 -11.56 -6.15 -0.19
N VAL A 118 -11.05 -5.29 0.70
CA VAL A 118 -10.97 -3.84 0.50
C VAL A 118 -9.50 -3.41 0.54
N PRO A 119 -8.72 -3.70 -0.53
CA PRO A 119 -7.28 -3.46 -0.53
C PRO A 119 -6.91 -1.97 -0.62
N LEU A 120 -7.79 -1.13 -1.17
CA LEU A 120 -7.57 0.32 -1.27
C LEU A 120 -8.03 1.00 0.03
N VAL A 121 -7.16 0.95 1.04
CA VAL A 121 -7.43 1.45 2.39
C VAL A 121 -6.27 2.28 2.94
N GLY A 122 -6.57 3.23 3.81
CA GLY A 122 -5.58 4.01 4.55
C GLY A 122 -6.22 4.93 5.60
N ALA A 123 -5.38 5.48 6.49
CA ALA A 123 -5.78 6.47 7.48
C ALA A 123 -5.37 7.89 7.04
N ASP A 124 -5.98 8.90 7.65
CA ASP A 124 -5.59 10.29 7.43
C ASP A 124 -4.21 10.56 8.04
N ILE A 125 -3.24 10.78 7.18
CA ILE A 125 -1.83 10.91 7.56
C ILE A 125 -1.62 12.21 8.33
N CYS A 126 -0.85 12.11 9.42
CA CYS A 126 -0.64 13.13 10.45
C CYS A 126 -1.84 13.34 11.40
N GLY A 127 -2.93 12.60 11.18
CA GLY A 127 -4.18 12.64 11.93
C GLY A 127 -5.15 13.70 11.40
N PHE A 128 -6.44 13.47 11.61
CA PHE A 128 -7.52 14.37 11.20
C PHE A 128 -7.92 15.34 12.32
N GLY A 129 -8.13 14.85 13.54
CA GLY A 129 -8.59 15.64 14.68
C GLY A 129 -7.46 16.10 15.61
N GLY A 130 -7.38 17.39 15.89
CA GLY A 130 -6.33 18.00 16.73
C GLY A 130 -5.08 18.39 15.95
N ASN A 131 -4.17 19.11 16.60
CA ASN A 131 -2.93 19.56 15.97
C ASN A 131 -1.88 18.45 16.00
N THR A 132 -1.30 18.14 14.84
CA THR A 132 -0.14 17.26 14.74
C THR A 132 1.14 17.95 15.24
N THR A 133 2.20 17.17 15.44
CA THR A 133 3.56 17.69 15.69
C THR A 133 4.47 17.34 14.51
N GLU A 134 5.57 18.06 14.34
CA GLU A 134 6.52 17.78 13.25
C GLU A 134 7.03 16.32 13.32
N GLU A 135 7.41 15.85 14.50
CA GLU A 135 7.88 14.48 14.70
C GLU A 135 6.81 13.45 14.34
N LEU A 136 5.59 13.61 14.88
CA LEU A 136 4.47 12.71 14.58
C LEU A 136 4.18 12.70 13.07
N CYS A 137 4.15 13.86 12.43
CA CYS A 137 3.84 13.95 11.01
C CYS A 137 4.96 13.37 10.14
N VAL A 138 6.24 13.48 10.51
CA VAL A 138 7.33 12.77 9.82
C VAL A 138 7.14 11.25 9.93
N ARG A 139 6.90 10.72 11.13
CA ARG A 139 6.69 9.28 11.33
C ARG A 139 5.41 8.77 10.65
N TRP A 140 4.35 9.58 10.62
CA TRP A 140 3.12 9.22 9.93
C TRP A 140 3.26 9.31 8.41
N MET A 141 4.01 10.27 7.87
CA MET A 141 4.31 10.31 6.43
C MET A 141 5.17 9.13 6.00
N GLN A 142 6.14 8.72 6.82
CA GLN A 142 6.92 7.49 6.65
C GLN A 142 6.03 6.25 6.58
N LEU A 143 5.17 6.02 7.58
CA LEU A 143 4.24 4.89 7.58
C LEU A 143 3.22 4.99 6.44
N GLY A 144 2.62 6.16 6.28
CA GLY A 144 1.54 6.43 5.35
C GLY A 144 1.96 6.33 3.89
N ALA A 145 3.24 6.52 3.57
CA ALA A 145 3.82 6.21 2.26
C ALA A 145 3.60 4.75 1.85
N PHE A 146 3.36 3.85 2.82
CA PHE A 146 3.07 2.44 2.62
C PHE A 146 1.59 2.07 2.86
N TYR A 147 0.69 3.03 3.05
CA TYR A 147 -0.74 2.73 2.94
C TYR A 147 -1.11 2.47 1.48
N PRO A 148 -1.92 1.44 1.15
CA PRO A 148 -2.42 1.26 -0.20
C PRO A 148 -3.12 2.53 -0.73
N PHE A 149 -3.96 3.16 0.10
CA PHE A 149 -4.48 4.51 -0.13
C PHE A 149 -3.75 5.53 0.76
N MET A 150 -2.98 6.43 0.16
CA MET A 150 -2.21 7.46 0.87
C MET A 150 -2.88 8.83 0.72
N ARG A 151 -3.30 9.44 1.83
CA ARG A 151 -3.82 10.81 1.87
C ARG A 151 -3.44 11.51 3.19
N ASN A 152 -2.90 12.72 3.10
CA ASN A 152 -2.89 13.66 4.21
C ASN A 152 -4.18 14.48 4.15
N HIS A 153 -4.93 14.50 5.26
CA HIS A 153 -6.20 15.21 5.39
C HIS A 153 -6.32 15.75 6.80
N ASN A 154 -6.95 16.90 6.97
CA ASN A 154 -6.95 17.66 8.21
C ASN A 154 -8.33 18.27 8.47
N ASP A 155 -8.70 18.40 9.74
CA ASP A 155 -9.92 19.10 10.12
C ASP A 155 -9.74 20.63 10.06
N LYS A 156 -10.84 21.33 9.85
CA LYS A 156 -10.90 22.79 9.65
C LYS A 156 -10.26 23.64 10.75
N PRO A 157 -10.37 23.32 12.06
CA PRO A 157 -9.85 24.19 13.11
C PRO A 157 -8.35 23.98 13.40
N ASN A 158 -7.73 22.96 12.81
CA ASN A 158 -6.35 22.59 13.13
C ASN A 158 -5.32 23.45 12.38
N ALA A 159 -4.09 23.46 12.89
CA ALA A 159 -2.94 24.01 12.19
C ALA A 159 -2.67 23.23 10.89
N ALA A 160 -2.10 23.93 9.90
CA ALA A 160 -1.68 23.35 8.63
C ALA A 160 -0.68 22.20 8.84
N GLN A 161 -0.77 21.16 8.01
CA GLN A 161 0.06 19.95 8.14
C GLN A 161 0.48 19.35 6.79
N GLU A 162 0.40 20.14 5.72
CA GLU A 162 0.96 19.79 4.43
C GLU A 162 2.49 19.71 4.55
N PRO A 163 3.18 18.78 3.85
CA PRO A 163 4.61 18.58 4.03
C PRO A 163 5.46 19.85 3.97
N TYR A 164 5.10 20.81 3.11
CA TYR A 164 5.84 22.06 2.91
C TYR A 164 5.77 23.06 4.08
N VAL A 165 4.91 22.85 5.09
CA VAL A 165 4.78 23.76 6.24
C VAL A 165 5.79 23.49 7.34
N PHE A 166 6.44 22.32 7.32
CA PHE A 166 7.40 21.88 8.34
C PHE A 166 8.84 22.34 8.05
N GLY A 167 9.76 22.12 9.00
CA GLY A 167 11.17 22.41 8.84
C GLY A 167 11.83 21.62 7.70
N GLN A 168 12.94 22.13 7.15
CA GLN A 168 13.61 21.54 5.98
C GLN A 168 14.03 20.07 6.18
N ARG A 169 14.44 19.70 7.40
CA ARG A 169 14.80 18.29 7.72
C ARG A 169 13.59 17.37 7.65
N ALA A 170 12.47 17.78 8.24
CA ALA A 170 11.20 17.05 8.14
C ALA A 170 10.72 16.95 6.69
N GLN A 171 10.79 18.04 5.93
CA GLN A 171 10.48 18.03 4.50
C GLN A 171 11.35 17.05 3.71
N ALA A 172 12.65 16.97 4.00
CA ALA A 172 13.56 16.05 3.33
C ALA A 172 13.18 14.58 3.62
N ALA A 173 12.89 14.25 4.89
CA ALA A 173 12.41 12.93 5.28
C ALA A 173 11.08 12.58 4.57
N MET A 174 10.07 13.44 4.66
CA MET A 174 8.77 13.23 4.01
C MET A 174 8.90 13.09 2.49
N ARG A 175 9.74 13.91 1.86
CA ARG A 175 9.99 13.86 0.40
C ARG A 175 10.66 12.56 -0.01
N SER A 176 11.64 12.08 0.76
CA SER A 176 12.32 10.80 0.50
C SER A 176 11.31 9.65 0.46
N GLU A 177 10.38 9.60 1.42
CA GLU A 177 9.37 8.54 1.50
C GLU A 177 8.33 8.63 0.40
N LEU A 178 7.94 9.85 0.00
CA LEU A 178 7.09 10.04 -1.17
C LEU A 178 7.77 9.56 -2.45
N TYR A 179 9.05 9.87 -2.65
CA TYR A 179 9.81 9.35 -3.79
C TYR A 179 9.95 7.83 -3.75
N LEU A 180 10.17 7.25 -2.56
CA LEU A 180 10.23 5.80 -2.39
C LEU A 180 8.90 5.17 -2.79
N ARG A 181 7.77 5.68 -2.28
CA ARG A 181 6.43 5.22 -2.69
C ARG A 181 6.25 5.31 -4.21
N TYR A 182 6.57 6.46 -4.81
CA TYR A 182 6.39 6.66 -6.25
C TYR A 182 7.25 5.70 -7.07
N SER A 183 8.45 5.36 -6.58
CA SER A 183 9.28 4.37 -7.25
C SER A 183 8.68 2.96 -7.17
N LEU A 184 7.98 2.63 -6.08
CA LEU A 184 7.32 1.34 -5.85
C LEU A 184 5.92 1.24 -6.47
N LEU A 185 5.40 2.27 -7.16
CA LEU A 185 4.07 2.24 -7.75
C LEU A 185 3.86 1.10 -8.76
N PRO A 186 4.81 0.69 -9.62
CA PRO A 186 4.63 -0.47 -10.48
C PRO A 186 4.40 -1.77 -9.69
N PHE A 187 5.16 -1.97 -8.62
CA PHE A 187 4.97 -3.10 -7.71
C PHE A 187 3.61 -3.02 -7.00
N LEU A 188 3.27 -1.88 -6.39
CA LEU A 188 1.98 -1.69 -5.73
C LEU A 188 0.80 -1.92 -6.68
N TYR A 189 0.89 -1.44 -7.91
CA TYR A 189 -0.13 -1.62 -8.94
C TYR A 189 -0.27 -3.08 -9.37
N THR A 190 0.85 -3.81 -9.44
CA THR A 190 0.85 -5.26 -9.68
C THR A 190 0.18 -6.02 -8.53
N LEU A 191 0.40 -5.61 -7.27
CA LEU A 191 -0.34 -6.19 -6.13
C LEU A 191 -1.85 -5.92 -6.20
N PHE A 192 -2.26 -4.73 -6.64
CA PHE A 192 -3.68 -4.43 -6.88
C PHE A 192 -4.26 -5.28 -8.01
N HIS A 193 -3.47 -5.58 -9.05
CA HIS A 193 -3.87 -6.54 -10.07
C HIS A 193 -4.08 -7.95 -9.50
N HIS A 194 -3.17 -8.46 -8.65
CA HIS A 194 -3.37 -9.75 -7.97
C HIS A 194 -4.61 -9.75 -7.07
N ALA A 195 -4.88 -8.65 -6.38
CA ALA A 195 -6.10 -8.49 -5.59
C ALA A 195 -7.37 -8.53 -6.46
N HIS A 196 -7.37 -7.86 -7.62
CA HIS A 196 -8.48 -7.88 -8.59
C HIS A 196 -8.70 -9.26 -9.20
N ALA A 197 -7.63 -9.90 -9.69
CA ALA A 197 -7.72 -11.12 -10.48
C ALA A 197 -7.76 -12.41 -9.66
N SER A 198 -7.27 -12.41 -8.42
CA SER A 198 -7.08 -13.63 -7.62
C SER A 198 -7.38 -13.45 -6.12
N ALA A 199 -8.00 -12.33 -5.73
CA ALA A 199 -8.36 -12.03 -4.34
C ALA A 199 -7.17 -12.06 -3.36
N GLU A 200 -5.97 -11.76 -3.85
CA GLU A 200 -4.81 -11.54 -2.99
C GLU A 200 -4.93 -10.25 -2.16
N THR A 201 -4.11 -10.16 -1.12
CA THR A 201 -4.02 -8.96 -0.27
C THR A 201 -2.86 -8.07 -0.71
N VAL A 202 -3.10 -6.75 -0.72
CA VAL A 202 -2.06 -5.75 -1.02
C VAL A 202 -1.21 -5.50 0.23
N ALA A 203 -1.72 -4.73 1.19
CA ALA A 203 -1.17 -4.71 2.54
C ALA A 203 -1.68 -5.93 3.31
N ARG A 204 -0.78 -6.72 3.91
CA ARG A 204 -1.13 -7.97 4.58
C ARG A 204 -0.44 -8.11 5.94
N PRO A 205 -1.12 -8.72 6.92
CA PRO A 205 -0.54 -8.93 8.25
C PRO A 205 0.55 -10.00 8.21
N LEU A 206 1.50 -9.91 9.16
CA LEU A 206 2.62 -10.84 9.23
C LEU A 206 2.20 -12.28 9.52
N PHE A 207 1.04 -12.52 10.13
CA PHE A 207 0.54 -13.88 10.36
C PHE A 207 0.25 -14.66 9.07
N MET A 208 0.12 -13.98 7.93
CA MET A 208 0.05 -14.62 6.61
C MET A 208 1.42 -15.11 6.12
N PHE A 209 2.50 -14.85 6.85
CA PHE A 209 3.81 -15.41 6.55
C PHE A 209 3.79 -16.92 6.78
N PRO A 210 4.20 -17.74 5.79
CA PRO A 210 4.08 -19.19 5.89
C PRO A 210 4.83 -19.79 7.08
N ASN A 211 4.16 -20.69 7.81
CA ASN A 211 4.76 -21.57 8.82
C ASN A 211 5.50 -20.86 9.98
N ASP A 212 5.11 -19.63 10.33
CA ASP A 212 5.69 -18.89 11.45
C ASP A 212 4.64 -18.59 12.55
N PRO A 213 4.58 -19.36 13.65
CA PRO A 213 3.60 -19.12 14.72
C PRO A 213 3.85 -17.83 15.51
N ASN A 214 5.09 -17.31 15.53
CA ASN A 214 5.42 -16.10 16.28
C ASN A 214 4.84 -14.84 15.62
N SER A 215 4.63 -14.90 14.30
CA SER A 215 4.06 -13.80 13.51
C SER A 215 2.57 -13.50 13.84
N ARG A 216 1.87 -14.41 14.54
CA ARG A 216 0.43 -14.33 14.83
C ARG A 216 -0.01 -13.09 15.60
N THR A 217 0.86 -12.58 16.45
CA THR A 217 0.57 -11.46 17.36
C THR A 217 1.21 -10.14 16.91
N ILE A 218 1.92 -10.15 15.76
CA ILE A 218 2.61 -8.98 15.28
C ILE A 218 1.64 -8.07 14.54
N ASP A 219 1.29 -6.95 15.19
CA ASP A 219 0.30 -5.96 14.72
C ASP A 219 0.91 -4.57 14.45
N LYS A 220 2.20 -4.39 14.79
CA LYS A 220 2.97 -3.15 14.57
C LYS A 220 3.79 -3.14 13.26
N GLN A 221 3.69 -4.20 12.46
CA GLN A 221 4.37 -4.36 11.18
C GLN A 221 3.39 -4.94 10.17
N PHE A 222 3.65 -4.75 8.88
CA PHE A 222 2.87 -5.36 7.80
C PHE A 222 3.75 -5.58 6.57
N LEU A 223 3.21 -6.37 5.64
CA LEU A 223 3.84 -6.63 4.35
C LEU A 223 3.06 -5.94 3.23
N TRP A 224 3.77 -5.49 2.19
CA TRP A 224 3.20 -5.35 0.85
C TRP A 224 3.49 -6.64 0.07
N GLY A 225 2.41 -7.31 -0.36
CA GLY A 225 2.52 -8.63 -0.97
C GLY A 225 3.23 -9.63 -0.04
N SER A 226 3.99 -10.55 -0.61
CA SER A 226 4.78 -11.54 0.14
C SER A 226 6.22 -11.10 0.45
N SER A 227 6.64 -9.92 -0.02
CA SER A 227 8.04 -9.62 -0.29
C SER A 227 8.58 -8.37 0.37
N LEU A 228 7.74 -7.40 0.75
CA LEU A 228 8.22 -6.13 1.29
C LEU A 228 7.70 -5.92 2.72
N LEU A 229 8.59 -5.95 3.72
CA LEU A 229 8.28 -5.78 5.15
C LEU A 229 8.49 -4.34 5.59
N ILE A 230 7.45 -3.73 6.15
CA ILE A 230 7.46 -2.36 6.66
C ILE A 230 7.46 -2.40 8.18
N SER A 231 8.45 -1.74 8.79
CA SER A 231 8.65 -1.68 10.25
C SER A 231 8.79 -0.23 10.72
N PRO A 232 7.67 0.45 11.04
CA PRO A 232 7.64 1.86 11.41
C PRO A 232 8.02 2.11 12.87
N VAL A 233 8.52 3.32 13.15
CA VAL A 233 8.58 3.87 14.51
C VAL A 233 7.19 4.37 14.89
N LEU A 234 6.68 3.96 16.05
CA LEU A 234 5.32 4.22 16.52
C LEU A 234 5.26 4.88 17.90
N GLU A 235 6.43 5.31 18.41
CA GLU A 235 6.57 5.87 19.75
C GLU A 235 7.38 7.16 19.66
N GLN A 236 6.97 8.16 20.45
CA GLN A 236 7.61 9.47 20.46
C GLN A 236 9.05 9.40 20.97
N GLY A 237 9.96 10.13 20.32
CA GLY A 237 11.38 10.24 20.67
C GLY A 237 12.21 9.02 20.29
N ALA A 238 11.63 7.96 19.75
CA ALA A 238 12.34 6.74 19.41
C ALA A 238 13.24 6.93 18.18
N VAL A 239 14.48 6.46 18.30
CA VAL A 239 15.52 6.47 17.24
C VAL A 239 15.95 5.07 16.83
N GLU A 240 15.30 4.05 17.39
CA GLU A 240 15.46 2.64 17.09
C GLU A 240 14.14 1.92 17.40
N LEU A 241 13.93 0.73 16.82
CA LEU A 241 12.77 -0.10 17.14
C LEU A 241 13.14 -1.58 17.18
N ALA A 242 12.43 -2.35 18.01
CA ALA A 242 12.47 -3.81 17.96
C ALA A 242 11.50 -4.30 16.87
N ALA A 243 12.04 -4.74 15.73
CA ALA A 243 11.27 -5.28 14.61
C ALA A 243 11.34 -6.80 14.59
N TYR A 244 10.20 -7.49 14.48
CA TYR A 244 10.17 -8.93 14.23
C TYR A 244 10.46 -9.19 12.76
N LEU A 245 11.49 -9.97 12.46
CA LEU A 245 11.77 -10.45 11.12
C LEU A 245 11.42 -11.94 11.05
N PRO A 246 10.44 -12.35 10.22
CA PRO A 246 10.13 -13.77 10.03
C PRO A 246 11.33 -14.57 9.48
N PRO A 247 11.32 -15.92 9.58
CA PRO A 247 12.40 -16.77 9.06
C PRO A 247 12.63 -16.57 7.55
N ALA A 248 13.73 -15.89 7.21
CA ALA A 248 14.25 -15.65 5.86
C ALA A 248 15.51 -14.77 5.95
N THR A 249 16.23 -14.64 4.84
CA THR A 249 17.10 -13.48 4.61
C THR A 249 16.25 -12.29 4.17
N TRP A 250 16.45 -11.16 4.85
CA TRP A 250 15.81 -9.89 4.55
C TRP A 250 16.88 -8.86 4.20
N TYR A 251 16.69 -8.12 3.12
CA TYR A 251 17.62 -7.08 2.68
C TYR A 251 16.98 -5.72 2.91
N SER A 252 17.68 -4.80 3.55
CA SER A 252 17.22 -3.40 3.62
C SER A 252 17.02 -2.86 2.20
N LEU A 253 15.82 -2.33 1.90
CA LEU A 253 15.53 -1.76 0.57
C LEU A 253 16.44 -0.55 0.29
N HIS A 254 16.86 0.17 1.33
CA HIS A 254 17.64 1.41 1.20
C HIS A 254 19.08 1.19 0.73
N ASN A 255 19.72 0.09 1.17
CA ASN A 255 21.14 -0.13 0.93
C ASN A 255 21.53 -1.60 0.66
N GLY A 256 20.57 -2.51 0.67
CA GLY A 256 20.76 -3.95 0.48
C GLY A 256 21.47 -4.67 1.64
N GLN A 257 21.62 -4.04 2.80
CA GLN A 257 22.20 -4.69 3.98
C GLN A 257 21.41 -5.97 4.34
N PRO A 258 22.06 -7.14 4.41
CA PRO A 258 21.37 -8.39 4.73
C PRO A 258 21.14 -8.56 6.24
N PHE A 259 19.99 -9.15 6.57
CA PHE A 259 19.58 -9.59 7.90
C PHE A 259 19.14 -11.05 7.82
N TYR A 260 19.88 -11.93 8.48
CA TYR A 260 19.62 -13.37 8.50
C TYR A 260 18.74 -13.70 9.70
N SER A 261 17.43 -13.83 9.50
CA SER A 261 16.49 -14.09 10.58
C SER A 261 16.08 -15.56 10.66
N LYS A 262 16.00 -16.09 11.88
CA LYS A 262 15.38 -17.38 12.19
C LYS A 262 13.97 -17.22 12.78
N GLY A 263 13.37 -16.04 12.66
CA GLY A 263 12.12 -15.68 13.32
C GLY A 263 12.37 -15.06 14.69
N GLN A 264 12.90 -13.84 14.71
CA GLN A 264 13.27 -13.14 15.94
C GLN A 264 13.05 -11.62 15.84
N PHE A 265 13.01 -10.95 16.99
CA PHE A 265 13.10 -9.50 17.05
C PHE A 265 14.56 -9.05 16.90
N LEU A 266 14.79 -8.04 16.07
CA LEU A 266 16.07 -7.34 15.95
C LEU A 266 15.87 -5.87 16.32
N LEU A 267 16.84 -5.30 17.04
CA LEU A 267 16.89 -3.87 17.32
C LEU A 267 17.48 -3.17 16.09
N LEU A 268 16.68 -2.33 15.44
CA LEU A 268 17.05 -1.65 14.19
C LEU A 268 17.15 -0.14 14.42
N PRO A 269 18.24 0.51 13.95
CA PRO A 269 18.32 1.96 13.91
C PRO A 269 17.18 2.54 13.07
N ALA A 270 16.54 3.58 13.59
CA ALA A 270 15.47 4.30 12.93
C ALA A 270 15.51 5.79 13.34
N PRO A 271 16.57 6.53 12.97
CA PRO A 271 16.58 7.97 13.16
C PRO A 271 15.36 8.63 12.50
N LEU A 272 15.09 9.90 12.82
CA LEU A 272 13.84 10.58 12.43
C LEU A 272 13.58 10.54 10.91
N ASP A 273 14.63 10.52 10.11
CA ASP A 273 14.58 10.48 8.64
C ASP A 273 14.45 9.08 8.03
N THR A 274 14.36 8.03 8.85
CA THR A 274 14.42 6.64 8.38
C THR A 274 13.22 5.81 8.86
N ILE A 275 12.55 5.15 7.92
CA ILE A 275 11.68 3.98 8.17
C ILE A 275 12.37 2.69 7.72
N ASN A 276 12.22 1.63 8.50
CA ASN A 276 12.81 0.33 8.18
C ASN A 276 11.93 -0.43 7.17
N VAL A 277 12.46 -0.67 5.98
CA VAL A 277 11.80 -1.40 4.89
C VAL A 277 12.73 -2.48 4.37
N HIS A 278 12.26 -3.72 4.33
CA HIS A 278 13.07 -4.86 3.95
C HIS A 278 12.43 -5.69 2.84
N VAL A 279 13.24 -6.07 1.85
CA VAL A 279 12.86 -6.99 0.78
C VAL A 279 13.26 -8.41 1.19
N ARG A 280 12.30 -9.34 1.14
CA ARG A 280 12.51 -10.75 1.38
C ARG A 280 13.35 -11.36 0.25
N GLU A 281 14.29 -12.23 0.59
CA GLU A 281 15.00 -13.04 -0.40
C GLU A 281 14.04 -13.81 -1.33
N GLY A 282 14.51 -14.15 -2.53
CA GLY A 282 13.72 -14.86 -3.53
C GLY A 282 12.75 -13.98 -4.33
N HIS A 283 12.78 -12.66 -4.17
CA HIS A 283 11.83 -11.75 -4.81
C HIS A 283 12.48 -10.68 -5.69
N ILE A 284 11.78 -10.30 -6.76
CA ILE A 284 12.13 -9.18 -7.65
C ILE A 284 11.03 -8.13 -7.57
N ILE A 285 11.40 -6.87 -7.29
CA ILE A 285 10.48 -5.75 -7.16
C ILE A 285 10.66 -4.80 -8.35
N PRO A 286 9.65 -4.64 -9.22
CA PRO A 286 9.69 -3.64 -10.28
C PRO A 286 9.46 -2.24 -9.70
N GLN A 287 10.35 -1.33 -10.05
CA GLN A 287 10.30 0.08 -9.70
C GLN A 287 10.37 0.94 -10.95
N GLN A 288 10.00 2.21 -10.81
CA GLN A 288 10.16 3.22 -11.85
C GLN A 288 10.86 4.44 -11.26
N GLU A 289 11.64 5.16 -12.06
CA GLU A 289 12.18 6.43 -11.60
C GLU A 289 11.02 7.38 -11.25
N PRO A 290 10.96 7.91 -10.02
CA PRO A 290 9.78 8.61 -9.54
C PRO A 290 9.70 10.04 -10.09
N ALA A 291 8.50 10.62 -10.06
CA ALA A 291 8.25 12.01 -10.43
C ALA A 291 7.15 12.61 -9.54
N LEU A 292 6.85 13.90 -9.69
CA LEU A 292 5.82 14.57 -8.88
C LEU A 292 4.40 14.02 -9.12
N THR A 293 4.13 13.46 -10.29
CA THR A 293 2.83 12.90 -10.68
C THR A 293 3.00 11.54 -11.35
N THR A 294 1.96 10.71 -11.27
CA THR A 294 1.95 9.42 -11.99
C THR A 294 1.91 9.60 -13.50
N THR A 295 1.33 10.70 -14.01
CA THR A 295 1.41 11.07 -15.43
C THR A 295 2.85 11.22 -15.88
N ALA A 296 3.71 11.86 -15.08
CA ALA A 296 5.13 11.98 -15.40
C ALA A 296 5.88 10.67 -15.14
N SER A 297 5.73 10.07 -13.94
CA SER A 297 6.54 8.92 -13.55
C SER A 297 6.33 7.72 -14.45
N ARG A 298 5.11 7.52 -14.98
CA ARG A 298 4.79 6.40 -15.88
C ARG A 298 5.56 6.39 -17.19
N ASN A 299 6.16 7.52 -17.59
CA ASN A 299 7.01 7.63 -18.78
C ASN A 299 8.50 7.41 -18.48
N ASN A 300 8.87 7.29 -17.21
CA ASN A 300 10.28 7.18 -16.82
C ASN A 300 10.79 5.74 -16.96
N PRO A 301 12.12 5.52 -17.01
CA PRO A 301 12.70 4.20 -17.01
C PRO A 301 12.33 3.36 -15.79
N PHE A 302 12.23 2.05 -15.99
CA PHE A 302 12.11 1.08 -14.91
C PHE A 302 13.46 0.78 -14.26
N PHE A 303 13.39 0.25 -13.05
CA PHE A 303 14.51 -0.31 -12.31
C PHE A 303 14.05 -1.58 -11.58
N LEU A 304 14.92 -2.59 -11.46
CA LEU A 304 14.61 -3.81 -10.70
C LEU A 304 15.44 -3.90 -9.42
N THR A 305 14.76 -4.13 -8.30
CA THR A 305 15.42 -4.60 -7.06
C THR A 305 15.29 -6.12 -6.99
N VAL A 306 16.41 -6.82 -7.09
CA VAL A 306 16.52 -8.29 -7.12
C VAL A 306 17.12 -8.77 -5.79
N ALA A 307 16.30 -9.36 -4.92
CA ALA A 307 16.74 -9.92 -3.65
C ALA A 307 17.02 -11.42 -3.80
N LEU A 308 18.28 -11.81 -3.99
CA LEU A 308 18.63 -13.22 -4.20
C LEU A 308 18.41 -14.06 -2.94
N SER A 309 17.88 -15.25 -3.14
CA SER A 309 17.92 -16.31 -2.14
C SER A 309 19.35 -16.81 -1.91
N ALA A 310 19.55 -17.58 -0.83
CA ALA A 310 20.79 -18.32 -0.62
C ALA A 310 21.16 -19.25 -1.81
N GLY A 311 20.17 -19.70 -2.58
CA GLY A 311 20.38 -20.50 -3.80
C GLY A 311 20.64 -19.68 -5.06
N GLY A 312 20.74 -18.35 -4.95
CA GLY A 312 20.96 -17.45 -6.08
C GLY A 312 19.73 -17.19 -6.94
N TRP A 313 18.53 -17.57 -6.47
CA TRP A 313 17.29 -17.40 -7.23
C TRP A 313 16.41 -16.27 -6.70
N ALA A 314 15.64 -15.66 -7.60
CA ALA A 314 14.57 -14.72 -7.25
C ALA A 314 13.48 -14.71 -8.34
N ARG A 315 12.26 -14.30 -7.99
CA ARG A 315 11.16 -14.15 -8.95
C ARG A 315 10.31 -12.92 -8.64
N GLY A 316 9.79 -12.29 -9.69
CA GLY A 316 8.79 -11.24 -9.56
C GLY A 316 8.01 -11.10 -10.86
N ASP A 317 7.09 -10.14 -10.88
CA ASP A 317 6.23 -9.89 -12.02
C ASP A 317 5.81 -8.42 -12.08
N LEU A 318 5.37 -8.00 -13.26
CA LEU A 318 4.87 -6.67 -13.55
C LEU A 318 3.59 -6.79 -14.38
N PHE A 319 2.49 -6.25 -13.84
CA PHE A 319 1.28 -5.95 -14.60
C PHE A 319 1.31 -4.49 -15.05
N TRP A 320 1.04 -4.25 -16.33
CA TRP A 320 1.05 -2.89 -16.90
C TRP A 320 -0.06 -2.71 -17.93
N ASP A 321 -0.89 -1.69 -17.75
CA ASP A 321 -1.88 -1.24 -18.73
C ASP A 321 -1.86 0.29 -18.83
N ASP A 322 -2.85 0.90 -19.46
CA ASP A 322 -2.91 2.36 -19.62
C ASP A 322 -3.15 3.12 -18.29
N GLY A 323 -3.53 2.42 -17.22
CA GLY A 323 -3.72 2.95 -15.88
C GLY A 323 -5.14 3.43 -15.56
N GLU A 324 -6.05 3.51 -16.53
CA GLU A 324 -7.39 4.12 -16.30
C GLU A 324 -8.55 3.51 -17.07
N SER A 325 -8.32 2.77 -18.16
CA SER A 325 -9.40 2.16 -18.91
C SER A 325 -10.12 1.08 -18.10
N VAL A 326 -11.41 0.95 -18.35
CA VAL A 326 -12.23 -0.11 -17.74
C VAL A 326 -11.91 -1.46 -18.38
N ASP A 327 -12.06 -2.53 -17.62
CA ASP A 327 -12.04 -3.92 -18.11
C ASP A 327 -10.78 -4.35 -18.89
N THR A 328 -9.62 -3.69 -18.67
CA THR A 328 -8.38 -4.02 -19.41
C THR A 328 -7.94 -5.46 -19.22
N PHE A 329 -8.12 -6.03 -18.03
CA PHE A 329 -7.78 -7.43 -17.76
C PHE A 329 -8.71 -8.38 -18.51
N GLU A 330 -10.02 -8.17 -18.42
CA GLU A 330 -11.07 -8.97 -19.05
C GLU A 330 -10.99 -8.88 -20.58
N MET A 331 -10.69 -7.70 -21.13
CA MET A 331 -10.48 -7.45 -22.55
C MET A 331 -9.08 -7.81 -23.04
N GLN A 332 -8.22 -8.33 -22.15
CA GLN A 332 -6.85 -8.71 -22.48
C GLN A 332 -6.01 -7.56 -23.08
N ASN A 333 -6.27 -6.32 -22.65
CA ASN A 333 -5.56 -5.11 -23.06
C ASN A 333 -4.54 -4.66 -22.01
N TYR A 334 -3.51 -5.49 -21.80
CA TYR A 334 -2.43 -5.23 -20.84
C TYR A 334 -1.13 -5.94 -21.27
N CYS A 335 -0.02 -5.51 -20.69
CA CYS A 335 1.25 -6.22 -20.66
C CYS A 335 1.41 -6.97 -19.33
N TYR A 336 2.03 -8.14 -19.38
CA TYR A 336 2.41 -8.91 -18.20
C TYR A 336 3.78 -9.53 -18.39
N VAL A 337 4.71 -9.20 -17.51
CA VAL A 337 6.11 -9.64 -17.60
C VAL A 337 6.47 -10.39 -16.32
N VAL A 338 7.11 -11.55 -16.46
CA VAL A 338 7.69 -12.29 -15.33
C VAL A 338 9.19 -12.08 -15.34
N PHE A 339 9.77 -11.82 -14.18
CA PHE A 339 11.21 -11.76 -13.97
C PHE A 339 11.68 -12.97 -13.17
N THR A 340 12.82 -13.52 -13.56
CA THR A 340 13.51 -14.58 -12.81
C THR A 340 14.98 -14.26 -12.65
N ALA A 341 15.58 -14.69 -11.55
CA ALA A 341 17.01 -14.61 -11.33
C ALA A 341 17.60 -16.02 -11.17
N GLU A 342 18.57 -16.33 -12.02
CA GLU A 342 19.82 -17.08 -11.80
C GLU A 342 20.91 -16.29 -12.56
N GLN A 343 20.52 -15.85 -13.76
CA GLN A 343 20.80 -14.54 -14.37
C GLN A 343 19.48 -13.75 -14.38
N VAL A 344 19.49 -12.41 -14.42
CA VAL A 344 18.23 -11.64 -14.41
C VAL A 344 17.62 -11.67 -15.80
N VAL A 345 16.47 -12.32 -15.95
CA VAL A 345 15.78 -12.49 -17.25
C VAL A 345 14.39 -11.89 -17.18
N SER A 346 13.98 -11.15 -18.22
CA SER A 346 12.57 -10.81 -18.46
C SER A 346 11.91 -11.84 -19.37
N ASN A 347 10.68 -12.19 -19.04
CA ASN A 347 9.84 -13.06 -19.86
C ASN A 347 8.46 -12.41 -20.03
N PRO A 348 8.28 -11.59 -21.07
CA PRO A 348 6.97 -11.04 -21.41
C PRO A 348 6.01 -12.16 -21.79
N LEU A 349 5.00 -12.39 -20.95
CA LEU A 349 3.94 -13.38 -21.22
C LEU A 349 2.81 -12.78 -22.05
N LYS A 350 2.64 -11.46 -21.99
CA LYS A 350 1.66 -10.73 -22.76
C LYS A 350 2.15 -9.31 -23.02
N LEU A 351 1.91 -8.82 -24.24
CA LEU A 351 2.22 -7.46 -24.67
C LEU A 351 1.05 -6.90 -25.48
N ASN A 352 0.69 -5.66 -25.22
CA ASN A 352 -0.31 -4.90 -25.98
C ASN A 352 0.24 -3.58 -26.55
N GLY A 353 1.56 -3.37 -26.47
CA GLY A 353 2.24 -2.15 -26.88
C GLY A 353 2.43 -1.10 -25.78
N ALA A 354 1.81 -1.25 -24.60
CA ALA A 354 1.91 -0.26 -23.52
C ALA A 354 3.31 -0.13 -22.88
N LEU A 355 4.23 -1.03 -23.22
CA LEU A 355 5.63 -1.02 -22.76
C LEU A 355 6.62 -0.61 -23.85
N ASP A 356 6.18 -0.37 -25.09
CA ASP A 356 7.08 -0.25 -26.26
C ASP A 356 8.05 0.94 -26.18
N SER A 357 7.66 2.01 -25.47
CA SER A 357 8.50 3.19 -25.26
C SER A 357 9.28 3.15 -23.94
N LEU A 358 9.15 2.09 -23.15
CA LEU A 358 9.70 2.00 -21.79
C LEU A 358 10.87 1.02 -21.75
N VAL A 359 11.89 1.41 -20.99
CA VAL A 359 13.14 0.65 -20.86
C VAL A 359 13.44 0.33 -19.40
N LEU A 360 14.21 -0.73 -19.17
CA LEU A 360 14.94 -0.94 -17.93
C LEU A 360 16.20 -0.07 -17.94
N GLY A 361 16.25 0.93 -17.05
CA GLY A 361 17.38 1.84 -16.88
C GLY A 361 18.50 1.30 -15.98
N GLY A 362 18.21 0.29 -15.15
CA GLY A 362 19.18 -0.32 -14.25
C GLY A 362 18.59 -1.40 -13.36
N LEU A 363 19.43 -2.03 -12.55
CA LEU A 363 19.00 -2.95 -11.51
C LEU A 363 19.96 -2.96 -10.31
N GLN A 364 19.45 -3.37 -9.16
CA GLN A 364 20.22 -3.69 -7.96
C GLN A 364 20.00 -5.16 -7.62
N VAL A 365 21.10 -5.89 -7.41
CA VAL A 365 21.07 -7.28 -6.98
C VAL A 365 21.66 -7.37 -5.58
N PHE A 366 20.84 -7.80 -4.63
CA PHE A 366 21.24 -8.04 -3.24
C PHE A 366 21.66 -9.50 -3.07
N GLY A 367 22.68 -9.74 -2.25
CA GLY A 367 23.15 -11.09 -1.94
C GLY A 367 24.09 -11.67 -3.00
N VAL A 368 24.75 -10.85 -3.82
CA VAL A 368 25.74 -11.32 -4.80
C VAL A 368 27.03 -11.70 -4.04
N PRO A 369 27.42 -12.99 -4.03
CA PRO A 369 28.38 -13.51 -3.04
C PRO A 369 29.81 -12.96 -3.21
N SER A 370 30.20 -12.65 -4.45
CA SER A 370 31.53 -12.15 -4.79
C SER A 370 31.47 -11.08 -5.87
N PRO A 371 32.45 -10.14 -5.91
CA PRO A 371 32.52 -9.13 -6.96
C PRO A 371 32.56 -9.77 -8.36
N PRO A 372 31.66 -9.38 -9.28
CA PRO A 372 31.68 -9.88 -10.65
C PRO A 372 32.88 -9.32 -11.42
N ARG A 373 33.48 -10.14 -12.30
CA ARG A 373 34.57 -9.69 -13.20
C ARG A 373 34.07 -8.79 -14.33
N TYR A 374 32.87 -9.06 -14.79
CA TYR A 374 32.14 -8.30 -15.81
C TYR A 374 30.65 -8.59 -15.66
N ILE A 375 29.82 -7.71 -16.20
CA ILE A 375 28.37 -7.87 -16.35
C ILE A 375 28.05 -7.82 -17.84
N LEU A 376 27.11 -8.65 -18.29
CA LEU A 376 26.65 -8.66 -19.68
C LEU A 376 25.15 -8.33 -19.70
N ALA A 377 24.73 -7.37 -20.51
CA ALA A 377 23.33 -7.12 -20.81
C ALA A 377 23.08 -7.54 -22.27
N ASN A 378 22.22 -8.53 -22.50
CA ASN A 378 21.99 -9.15 -23.82
C ASN A 378 23.29 -9.58 -24.53
N GLY A 379 24.28 -10.04 -23.75
CA GLY A 379 25.60 -10.45 -24.26
C GLY A 379 26.60 -9.31 -24.43
N GLU A 380 26.19 -8.05 -24.29
CA GLU A 380 27.08 -6.89 -24.38
C GLU A 380 27.62 -6.48 -23.02
N LYS A 381 28.91 -6.12 -22.96
CA LYS A 381 29.56 -5.79 -21.69
C LYS A 381 29.08 -4.45 -21.14
N VAL A 382 28.52 -4.47 -19.94
CA VAL A 382 28.12 -3.26 -19.20
C VAL A 382 29.33 -2.61 -18.56
N ARG A 383 29.47 -1.28 -18.73
CA ARG A 383 30.59 -0.50 -18.17
C ARG A 383 30.25 0.12 -16.82
N ASP A 384 29.01 0.55 -16.63
CA ASP A 384 28.57 1.30 -15.45
C ASP A 384 27.93 0.35 -14.44
N PHE A 385 28.78 -0.30 -13.63
CA PHE A 385 28.34 -1.07 -12.48
C PHE A 385 29.22 -0.83 -11.25
N THR A 386 28.64 -1.01 -10.07
CA THR A 386 29.36 -0.96 -8.80
C THR A 386 29.04 -2.20 -7.98
N TYR A 387 30.00 -2.64 -7.16
CA TYR A 387 29.80 -3.73 -6.22
C TYR A 387 30.28 -3.32 -4.83
N ARG A 388 29.37 -3.40 -3.86
CA ARG A 388 29.65 -3.15 -2.45
C ARG A 388 29.97 -4.46 -1.74
N THR A 389 31.22 -4.62 -1.30
CA THR A 389 31.72 -5.85 -0.69
C THR A 389 31.18 -6.10 0.72
N ASP A 390 30.85 -5.04 1.44
CA ASP A 390 30.27 -5.01 2.78
C ASP A 390 28.80 -5.46 2.77
N THR A 391 27.99 -4.90 1.86
CA THR A 391 26.55 -5.22 1.76
C THR A 391 26.22 -6.31 0.75
N LYS A 392 27.20 -6.77 -0.05
CA LYS A 392 26.99 -7.76 -1.14
C LYS A 392 26.00 -7.28 -2.20
N VAL A 393 26.04 -5.99 -2.53
CA VAL A 393 25.13 -5.36 -3.48
C VAL A 393 25.85 -5.05 -4.78
N LEU A 394 25.33 -5.59 -5.88
CA LEU A 394 25.66 -5.17 -7.24
C LEU A 394 24.63 -4.12 -7.68
N ALA A 395 25.09 -2.99 -8.19
CA ALA A 395 24.23 -2.01 -8.86
C ALA A 395 24.70 -1.83 -10.29
N VAL A 396 23.78 -1.94 -11.23
CA VAL A 396 23.99 -1.73 -12.66
C VAL A 396 23.12 -0.56 -13.09
N THR A 397 23.72 0.44 -13.73
CA THR A 397 23.03 1.65 -14.19
C THR A 397 23.23 1.86 -15.68
N SER A 398 22.59 2.89 -16.24
CA SER A 398 22.76 3.29 -17.64
C SER A 398 22.38 2.18 -18.64
N LEU A 399 21.46 1.28 -18.25
CA LEU A 399 20.87 0.31 -19.17
C LEU A 399 19.82 1.01 -20.05
N ALA A 400 19.51 0.38 -21.17
CA ALA A 400 18.44 0.80 -22.08
C ALA A 400 17.75 -0.43 -22.70
N LEU A 401 17.46 -1.43 -21.85
CA LEU A 401 16.87 -2.69 -22.31
C LEU A 401 15.35 -2.51 -22.48
N PRO A 402 14.75 -2.82 -23.65
CA PRO A 402 13.32 -2.64 -23.85
C PRO A 402 12.49 -3.51 -22.90
N MET A 403 11.49 -2.92 -22.23
CA MET A 403 10.58 -3.68 -21.35
C MET A 403 9.58 -4.52 -22.16
N SER A 404 9.42 -4.22 -23.44
CA SER A 404 8.60 -4.97 -24.40
C SER A 404 9.32 -6.18 -25.01
N GLU A 405 10.59 -6.42 -24.68
CA GLU A 405 11.37 -7.53 -25.22
C GLU A 405 11.94 -8.43 -24.10
N VAL A 406 12.35 -9.63 -24.49
CA VAL A 406 13.17 -10.49 -23.62
C VAL A 406 14.54 -9.86 -23.48
N PHE A 407 14.98 -9.66 -22.24
CA PHE A 407 16.32 -9.23 -21.91
C PHE A 407 16.94 -10.13 -20.85
N THR A 408 18.27 -10.18 -20.85
CA THR A 408 19.08 -10.90 -19.87
C THR A 408 20.19 -9.99 -19.35
N VAL A 409 20.40 -9.98 -18.03
CA VAL A 409 21.49 -9.24 -17.34
C VAL A 409 22.25 -10.13 -16.36
#